data_AF-A0A7C2C136-F1
#
_entry.id   AF-A0A7C2C136-F1
#
_cell.length_a   1.000
_cell.length_b   1.000
_cell.length_c   1.000
_cell.angle_alpha   90.00
_cell.angle_beta   90.00
_cell.angle_gamma   90.00
#
_symmetry.space_group_name_H-M   'P 1'
#
loop_
_entity.id
_entity.type
_entity.pdbx_description
1 polymer ?
#
loop_
_entity_poly.entity_id
_entity_poly.type
_entity_poly.pdbx_seq_one_letter_code
_entity_poly.pdbx_strand_id
1 'polypeptide(L)'
;MKRLLALALLLVPALALEAGFKDQDVNGDGVPEKVAVTNLMDLAFNRKGEVVGWYVKTYKGTAIGDYARAPSLSANEPVVSPLGFTPLKADFRVEDGRLMARFQGKEGTLTYEIAKGHYTVVVRADFPLSLRLAAQGSPKVLLEGQQEPTPSGEGRIRYLAWQTRPGAGYALVAFAERPFRGKLVGKEGEVYLSPGEALRLYGGQNELVRFHVEGLLSLPGLFTPNLWGHLSLGLLWLMEAAFRYTGSWGLAILFLTLVVRLLLWPLMHQQFKSMAEMQRLQPLIQKINEKYKDDPNKRAEATMKLYQEHRVNPAAGCLPLFIQMPILFILWKVIANYEFGQGLLWIPDLALPDPFYILPALYVASTFLSTWLSAHGNKDLIRQSLFMN
;
A
#
# COMPACT_ATOMS: atom_id res chain seq x y z
N MET A 1 33.48 10.54 5.26
CA MET A 1 32.51 11.48 5.86
C MET A 1 31.47 12.02 4.87
N LYS A 2 31.83 12.62 3.72
CA LYS A 2 30.83 13.21 2.79
C LYS A 2 29.79 12.21 2.22
N ARG A 3 30.14 10.93 1.99
CA ARG A 3 29.19 9.88 1.57
C ARG A 3 28.28 9.36 2.70
N LEU A 4 28.76 9.38 3.93
CA LEU A 4 27.96 9.07 5.13
C LEU A 4 26.99 10.22 5.45
N LEU A 5 27.40 11.46 5.20
CA LEU A 5 26.53 12.63 5.30
C LEU A 5 25.42 12.61 4.24
N ALA A 6 25.73 12.14 3.02
CA ALA A 6 24.73 11.93 1.97
C ALA A 6 23.74 10.79 2.31
N LEU A 7 24.19 9.74 3.00
CA LEU A 7 23.30 8.70 3.54
C LEU A 7 22.46 9.22 4.73
N ALA A 8 23.02 10.08 5.57
CA ALA A 8 22.30 10.75 6.66
C ALA A 8 21.28 11.78 6.15
N LEU A 9 21.50 12.36 4.96
CA LEU A 9 20.53 13.20 4.25
C LEU A 9 19.37 12.40 3.62
N LEU A 10 19.50 11.07 3.48
CA LEU A 10 18.36 10.18 3.20
C LEU A 10 17.57 9.82 4.48
N LEU A 11 18.09 10.19 5.65
CA LEU A 11 17.46 10.08 6.97
C LEU A 11 16.99 11.46 7.47
N VAL A 12 16.71 12.39 6.56
CA VAL A 12 15.86 13.53 6.93
C VAL A 12 14.54 12.94 7.42
N PRO A 13 14.06 13.34 8.60
CA PRO A 13 12.80 12.82 9.11
C PRO A 13 11.77 12.96 7.98
N ALA A 14 11.06 11.88 7.68
CA ALA A 14 9.76 12.00 7.06
C ALA A 14 8.93 12.86 8.04
N LEU A 15 9.05 14.19 7.93
CA LEU A 15 8.23 15.14 8.65
C LEU A 15 6.82 14.69 8.37
N ALA A 16 6.17 14.17 9.42
CA ALA A 16 4.83 13.63 9.35
C ALA A 16 3.99 14.66 8.61
N LEU A 17 3.50 14.28 7.43
CA LEU A 17 2.73 15.16 6.59
C LEU A 17 1.56 15.73 7.40
N GLU A 18 1.49 17.05 7.52
CA GLU A 18 0.33 17.71 8.09
C GLU A 18 -0.81 17.64 7.08
N ALA A 19 -1.75 16.73 7.33
CA ALA A 19 -2.97 16.64 6.55
C ALA A 19 -3.81 17.91 6.74
N GLY A 20 -4.15 18.57 5.63
CA GLY A 20 -4.65 19.95 5.62
C GLY A 20 -5.08 20.38 4.22
N PHE A 21 -5.41 21.66 4.07
CA PHE A 21 -5.60 22.27 2.76
C PHE A 21 -4.40 23.15 2.41
N LYS A 22 -3.97 23.11 1.15
CA LYS A 22 -2.97 24.01 0.60
C LYS A 22 -3.41 24.52 -0.77
N ASP A 23 -2.90 25.66 -1.19
CA ASP A 23 -3.10 26.17 -2.54
C ASP A 23 -1.89 25.77 -3.40
N GLN A 24 -2.12 25.10 -4.52
CA GLN A 24 -1.07 24.59 -5.39
C GLN A 24 -1.62 24.47 -6.81
N ASP A 25 -0.88 25.01 -7.78
CA ASP A 25 -1.12 24.72 -9.20
C ASP A 25 -0.68 23.28 -9.48
N VAL A 26 -1.65 22.41 -9.76
CA VAL A 26 -1.39 20.96 -9.99
C VAL A 26 -1.37 20.58 -11.46
N ASN A 27 -1.85 21.45 -12.36
CA ASN A 27 -2.00 21.18 -13.79
C ASN A 27 -1.07 22.05 -14.68
N GLY A 28 -0.38 23.02 -14.09
CA GLY A 28 0.56 23.92 -14.75
C GLY A 28 -0.11 25.06 -15.53
N ASP A 29 -1.39 25.36 -15.28
CA ASP A 29 -2.12 26.42 -15.98
C ASP A 29 -1.94 27.83 -15.36
N GLY A 30 -1.19 27.92 -14.26
CA GLY A 30 -0.91 29.16 -13.53
C GLY A 30 -2.01 29.58 -12.56
N VAL A 31 -3.10 28.82 -12.44
CA VAL A 31 -4.19 29.05 -11.48
C VAL A 31 -4.10 28.01 -10.37
N PRO A 32 -3.82 28.40 -9.12
CA PRO A 32 -3.72 27.42 -8.04
C PRO A 32 -5.08 26.80 -7.69
N GLU A 33 -5.10 25.48 -7.58
CA GLU A 33 -6.19 24.71 -7.01
C GLU A 33 -6.13 24.66 -5.48
N LYS A 34 -7.28 24.41 -4.86
CA LYS A 34 -7.32 24.03 -3.45
C LYS A 34 -7.08 22.53 -3.33
N VAL A 35 -5.93 22.16 -2.77
CA VAL A 35 -5.54 20.75 -2.60
C VAL A 35 -5.83 20.29 -1.17
N ALA A 36 -6.71 19.30 -1.01
CA ALA A 36 -6.87 18.55 0.22
C ALA A 36 -5.77 17.49 0.32
N VAL A 37 -4.86 17.66 1.27
CA VAL A 37 -3.70 16.82 1.48
C VAL A 37 -4.00 15.79 2.56
N THR A 38 -3.92 14.50 2.22
CA THR A 38 -4.21 13.39 3.15
C THR A 38 -3.03 12.41 3.27
N ASN A 39 -3.16 11.38 4.12
CA ASN A 39 -2.10 10.39 4.27
C ASN A 39 -1.96 9.49 3.05
N LEU A 40 -3.03 9.30 2.27
CA LEU A 40 -3.08 8.30 1.19
C LEU A 40 -3.26 8.90 -0.20
N MET A 41 -3.97 10.01 -0.30
CA MET A 41 -4.26 10.68 -1.57
C MET A 41 -4.37 12.19 -1.40
N ASP A 42 -4.16 12.93 -2.48
CA ASP A 42 -4.42 14.35 -2.52
C ASP A 42 -5.52 14.65 -3.55
N LEU A 43 -6.47 15.52 -3.19
CA LEU A 43 -7.56 15.93 -4.07
C LEU A 43 -7.43 17.40 -4.40
N ALA A 44 -7.41 17.74 -5.68
CA ALA A 44 -7.35 19.11 -6.15
C ALA A 44 -8.72 19.58 -6.60
N PHE A 45 -9.21 20.65 -5.97
CA PHE A 45 -10.48 21.29 -6.27
C PHE A 45 -10.24 22.60 -7.02
N ASN A 46 -10.97 22.80 -8.11
CA ASN A 46 -11.02 24.09 -8.77
C ASN A 46 -12.10 24.99 -8.16
N ARG A 47 -12.17 26.24 -8.64
CA ARG A 47 -13.14 27.23 -8.16
C ARG A 47 -14.60 26.88 -8.49
N LYS A 48 -14.85 25.98 -9.45
CA LYS A 48 -16.18 25.52 -9.83
C LYS A 48 -16.69 24.36 -8.97
N GLY A 49 -15.88 23.89 -8.00
CA GLY A 49 -16.22 22.73 -7.18
C GLY A 49 -15.99 21.40 -7.89
N GLU A 50 -15.25 21.40 -9.01
CA GLU A 50 -14.84 20.18 -9.68
C GLU A 50 -13.59 19.60 -9.02
N VAL A 51 -13.49 18.28 -8.97
CA VAL A 51 -12.27 17.57 -8.57
C VAL A 51 -11.43 17.39 -9.82
N VAL A 52 -10.51 18.32 -10.08
CA VAL A 52 -9.66 18.31 -11.28
C VAL A 52 -8.51 17.32 -11.18
N GLY A 53 -8.07 17.00 -9.97
CA GLY A 53 -6.98 16.08 -9.72
C GLY A 53 -7.30 15.12 -8.58
N TRP A 54 -7.00 13.84 -8.78
CA TRP A 54 -7.15 12.80 -7.78
C TRP A 54 -5.86 11.96 -7.75
N TYR A 55 -4.96 12.31 -6.84
CA TYR A 55 -3.59 11.81 -6.83
C TYR A 55 -3.40 10.77 -5.74
N VAL A 56 -2.97 9.57 -6.11
CA VAL A 56 -2.72 8.47 -5.17
C VAL A 56 -1.25 8.48 -4.76
N LYS A 57 -0.98 8.46 -3.45
CA LYS A 57 0.39 8.48 -2.93
C LYS A 57 1.03 7.11 -3.05
N THR A 58 2.28 7.09 -3.51
CA THR A 58 3.11 5.87 -3.53
C THR A 58 3.45 5.42 -2.12
N TYR A 59 3.70 6.37 -1.22
CA TYR A 59 4.06 6.11 0.18
C TYR A 59 3.14 6.88 1.11
N LYS A 60 2.56 6.18 2.09
CA LYS A 60 1.65 6.78 3.07
C LYS A 60 2.36 7.87 3.88
N GLY A 61 1.65 8.95 4.13
CA GLY A 61 2.14 10.06 4.96
C GLY A 61 3.26 10.89 4.35
N THR A 62 3.52 10.75 3.04
CA THR A 62 4.50 11.56 2.31
C THR A 62 3.86 12.69 1.52
N ALA A 63 4.55 13.83 1.39
CA ALA A 63 4.09 14.93 0.55
C ALA A 63 4.33 14.62 -0.93
N ILE A 64 3.37 14.99 -1.79
CA ILE A 64 3.60 15.01 -3.23
C ILE A 64 4.34 16.30 -3.56
N GLY A 65 5.59 16.18 -4.01
CA GLY A 65 6.41 17.30 -4.43
C GLY A 65 6.11 17.78 -5.85
N ASP A 66 5.76 16.85 -6.75
CA ASP A 66 5.49 17.14 -8.16
C ASP A 66 4.24 16.38 -8.61
N TYR A 67 3.14 17.11 -8.78
CA TYR A 67 1.84 16.56 -9.18
C TYR A 67 1.81 16.08 -10.63
N ALA A 68 2.66 16.61 -11.51
CA ALA A 68 2.70 16.21 -12.92
C ALA A 68 3.22 14.78 -13.10
N ARG A 69 4.05 14.30 -12.17
CA ARG A 69 4.57 12.92 -12.15
C ARG A 69 3.86 12.01 -11.14
N ALA A 70 2.94 12.55 -10.36
CA ALA A 70 2.22 11.77 -9.36
C ALA A 70 1.19 10.84 -10.04
N PRO A 71 0.97 9.62 -9.52
CA PRO A 71 -0.10 8.76 -10.00
C PRO A 71 -1.46 9.46 -9.83
N SER A 72 -2.20 9.64 -10.92
CA SER A 72 -3.49 10.33 -10.94
C SER A 72 -4.58 9.48 -11.57
N LEU A 73 -5.80 9.58 -11.06
CA LEU A 73 -7.00 8.99 -11.67
C LEU A 73 -7.58 9.87 -12.79
N SER A 74 -7.18 11.14 -12.89
CA SER A 74 -7.66 12.05 -13.94
C SER A 74 -7.12 11.65 -15.31
N ALA A 75 -7.99 11.67 -16.32
CA ALA A 75 -7.66 11.40 -17.72
C ALA A 75 -7.62 12.69 -18.56
N ASN A 76 -6.93 13.74 -18.07
CA ASN A 76 -6.90 15.10 -18.63
C ASN A 76 -8.25 15.85 -18.56
N GLU A 77 -9.17 15.36 -17.76
CA GLU A 77 -10.46 15.96 -17.47
C GLU A 77 -10.72 15.88 -15.96
N PRO A 78 -11.62 16.71 -15.42
CA PRO A 78 -12.00 16.60 -14.02
C PRO A 78 -12.58 15.21 -13.71
N VAL A 79 -12.18 14.65 -12.58
CA VAL A 79 -12.61 13.33 -12.11
C VAL A 79 -14.07 13.38 -11.67
N VAL A 80 -14.47 14.48 -11.05
CA VAL A 80 -15.83 14.75 -10.59
C VAL A 80 -16.21 16.16 -11.02
N SER A 81 -17.29 16.29 -11.80
CA SER A 81 -17.86 17.59 -12.18
C SER A 81 -19.32 17.69 -11.75
N PRO A 82 -19.71 18.65 -10.88
CA PRO A 82 -21.11 18.91 -10.57
C PRO A 82 -21.79 19.66 -11.73
N LEU A 83 -22.66 18.97 -12.46
CA LEU A 83 -23.29 19.49 -13.67
C LEU A 83 -24.35 20.53 -13.32
N GLY A 84 -24.30 21.69 -13.99
CA GLY A 84 -25.26 22.78 -13.80
C GLY A 84 -25.14 23.54 -12.48
N PHE A 85 -24.11 23.26 -11.67
CA PHE A 85 -23.87 23.95 -10.40
C PHE A 85 -22.78 25.01 -10.57
N THR A 86 -23.03 26.22 -10.06
CA THR A 86 -22.04 27.30 -10.04
C THR A 86 -21.86 27.81 -8.62
N PRO A 87 -20.74 27.51 -7.95
CA PRO A 87 -20.51 27.97 -6.60
C PRO A 87 -20.23 29.48 -6.56
N LEU A 88 -20.84 30.13 -5.57
CA LEU A 88 -20.60 31.53 -5.22
C LEU A 88 -19.51 31.67 -4.15
N LYS A 89 -19.41 30.68 -3.27
CA LYS A 89 -18.46 30.65 -2.16
C LYS A 89 -17.94 29.24 -1.94
N ALA A 90 -16.68 29.13 -1.58
CA ALA A 90 -16.07 27.89 -1.12
C ALA A 90 -15.54 28.06 0.31
N ASP A 91 -15.72 27.05 1.15
CA ASP A 91 -15.24 26.99 2.53
C ASP A 91 -14.51 25.66 2.73
N PHE A 92 -13.27 25.74 3.22
CA PHE A 92 -12.39 24.59 3.40
C PHE A 92 -11.93 24.55 4.85
N ARG A 93 -12.33 23.50 5.57
CA ARG A 93 -12.08 23.39 7.02
C ARG A 93 -11.71 21.99 7.42
N VAL A 94 -10.98 21.87 8.52
CA VAL A 94 -10.78 20.58 9.19
C VAL A 94 -11.81 20.50 10.33
N GLU A 95 -12.71 19.53 10.27
CA GLU A 95 -13.75 19.28 11.28
C GLU A 95 -13.67 17.82 11.71
N ASP A 96 -13.57 17.56 13.02
CA ASP A 96 -13.46 16.20 13.60
C ASP A 96 -12.38 15.32 12.94
N GLY A 97 -11.24 15.93 12.58
CA GLY A 97 -10.14 15.25 11.90
C GLY A 97 -10.38 14.92 10.42
N ARG A 98 -11.52 15.34 9.85
CA ARG A 98 -11.86 15.23 8.43
C ARG A 98 -11.67 16.56 7.71
N LEU A 99 -11.30 16.50 6.44
CA LEU A 99 -11.17 17.65 5.57
C LEU A 99 -12.51 17.87 4.86
N MET A 100 -13.12 19.02 5.12
CA MET A 100 -14.41 19.42 4.59
C MET A 100 -14.19 20.47 3.50
N ALA A 101 -14.58 20.16 2.27
CA ALA A 101 -14.65 21.14 1.18
C ALA A 101 -16.11 21.39 0.83
N ARG A 102 -16.60 22.60 1.14
CA ARG A 102 -17.98 23.01 0.94
C ARG A 102 -18.06 24.09 -0.12
N PHE A 103 -18.94 23.89 -1.09
CA PHE A 103 -19.20 24.82 -2.18
C PHE A 103 -20.66 25.25 -2.09
N GLN A 104 -20.91 26.54 -1.89
CA GLN A 104 -22.24 27.13 -1.75
C GLN A 104 -22.62 27.86 -3.03
N GLY A 105 -23.69 27.42 -3.69
CA GLY A 105 -24.29 28.06 -4.86
C GLY A 105 -25.63 28.71 -4.52
N LYS A 106 -26.42 29.02 -5.56
CA LYS A 106 -27.80 29.52 -5.38
C LYS A 106 -28.78 28.39 -5.06
N GLU A 107 -28.47 27.22 -5.59
CA GLU A 107 -29.27 26.00 -5.54
C GLU A 107 -29.15 25.31 -4.16
N GLY A 108 -27.98 25.44 -3.54
CA GLY A 108 -27.67 24.83 -2.25
C GLY A 108 -26.16 24.65 -2.02
N THR A 109 -25.81 23.75 -1.12
CA THR A 109 -24.43 23.42 -0.71
C THR A 109 -24.04 22.02 -1.19
N LEU A 110 -22.95 21.96 -1.95
CA LEU A 110 -22.22 20.73 -2.27
C LEU A 110 -21.08 20.54 -1.27
N THR A 111 -21.03 19.38 -0.62
CA THR A 111 -20.03 19.06 0.41
C THR A 111 -19.25 17.81 0.04
N TYR A 112 -17.93 17.91 0.09
CA TYR A 112 -16.99 16.80 0.05
C TYR A 112 -16.40 16.59 1.45
N GLU A 113 -16.58 15.40 1.98
CA GLU A 113 -16.04 14.97 3.26
C GLU A 113 -14.94 13.95 3.02
N ILE A 114 -13.72 14.27 3.45
CA ILE A 114 -12.51 13.54 3.13
C ILE A 114 -11.84 13.11 4.44
N ALA A 115 -11.76 11.80 4.69
CA ALA A 115 -11.05 11.29 5.85
C ALA A 115 -9.55 11.11 5.55
N LYS A 116 -8.69 11.46 6.51
CA LYS A 116 -7.23 11.51 6.31
C LYS A 116 -6.60 10.16 5.93
N GLY A 117 -7.21 9.05 6.34
CA GLY A 117 -6.74 7.68 6.13
C GLY A 117 -7.63 6.83 5.21
N HIS A 118 -8.61 7.42 4.53
CA HIS A 118 -9.45 6.69 3.59
C HIS A 118 -9.23 7.16 2.16
N TYR A 119 -9.36 6.25 1.20
CA TYR A 119 -9.47 6.60 -0.22
C TYR A 119 -10.90 6.99 -0.60
N THR A 120 -11.85 6.76 0.31
CA THR A 120 -13.26 7.09 0.10
C THR A 120 -13.54 8.53 0.49
N VAL A 121 -14.11 9.28 -0.45
CA VAL A 121 -14.68 10.62 -0.22
C VAL A 121 -16.19 10.52 -0.24
N VAL A 122 -16.84 11.14 0.73
CA VAL A 122 -18.30 11.22 0.76
C VAL A 122 -18.73 12.55 0.15
N VAL A 123 -19.55 12.47 -0.89
CA VAL A 123 -20.11 13.63 -1.59
C VAL A 123 -21.59 13.73 -1.26
N ARG A 124 -22.02 14.90 -0.81
CA ARG A 124 -23.42 15.21 -0.47
C ARG A 124 -23.81 16.55 -1.07
N ALA A 125 -25.04 16.65 -1.56
CA ALA A 125 -25.66 17.91 -1.93
C ALA A 125 -26.98 18.05 -1.17
N ASP A 126 -27.30 19.24 -0.65
CA ASP A 126 -28.62 19.53 -0.05
C ASP A 126 -29.70 19.89 -1.10
N PHE A 127 -29.36 19.75 -2.38
CA PHE A 127 -30.21 20.01 -3.54
C PHE A 127 -30.04 18.89 -4.58
N PRO A 128 -30.96 18.74 -5.55
CA PRO A 128 -30.82 17.75 -6.60
C PRO A 128 -29.66 18.10 -7.53
N LEU A 129 -28.72 17.16 -7.73
CA LEU A 129 -27.49 17.40 -8.49
C LEU A 129 -27.09 16.18 -9.31
N SER A 130 -26.76 16.39 -10.59
CA SER A 130 -26.06 15.40 -11.40
C SER A 130 -24.54 15.59 -11.28
N LEU A 131 -23.82 14.52 -10.99
CA LEU A 131 -22.36 14.48 -11.02
C LEU A 131 -21.88 13.70 -12.24
N ARG A 132 -21.05 14.33 -13.07
CA ARG A 132 -20.27 13.63 -14.10
C ARG A 132 -19.02 13.05 -13.45
N LEU A 133 -18.75 11.79 -13.72
CA LEU A 133 -17.60 11.04 -13.26
C LEU A 133 -16.81 10.53 -14.46
N ALA A 134 -15.50 10.75 -14.47
CA ALA A 134 -14.60 10.25 -15.48
C ALA A 134 -13.24 9.93 -14.85
N ALA A 135 -12.64 8.80 -15.22
CA ALA A 135 -11.32 8.45 -14.72
C ALA A 135 -10.56 7.58 -15.72
N GLN A 136 -9.25 7.44 -15.48
CA GLN A 136 -8.41 6.53 -16.23
C GLN A 136 -8.86 5.07 -16.05
N GLY A 137 -8.78 4.31 -17.14
CA GLY A 137 -9.05 2.88 -17.16
C GLY A 137 -10.32 2.48 -17.89
N SER A 138 -10.67 1.21 -17.74
CA SER A 138 -11.87 0.62 -18.34
C SER A 138 -13.08 0.87 -17.43
N PRO A 139 -14.12 1.55 -17.93
CA PRO A 139 -15.33 1.79 -17.17
C PRO A 139 -16.20 0.54 -17.11
N LYS A 140 -16.97 0.41 -16.03
CA LYS A 140 -18.01 -0.60 -15.86
C LYS A 140 -19.08 -0.14 -14.89
N VAL A 141 -20.28 -0.67 -15.06
CA VAL A 141 -21.46 -0.39 -14.24
C VAL A 141 -22.10 -1.69 -13.81
N LEU A 142 -22.59 -1.76 -12.58
CA LEU A 142 -23.47 -2.84 -12.15
C LEU A 142 -24.86 -2.27 -11.86
N LEU A 143 -25.85 -2.66 -12.66
CA LEU A 143 -27.25 -2.26 -12.45
C LEU A 143 -27.90 -3.07 -11.32
N GLU A 144 -28.93 -2.50 -10.71
CA GLU A 144 -29.79 -3.19 -9.75
C GLU A 144 -30.40 -4.45 -10.39
N GLY A 145 -30.31 -5.59 -9.72
CA GLY A 145 -30.78 -6.89 -10.22
C GLY A 145 -29.77 -7.67 -11.08
N GLN A 146 -28.68 -7.06 -11.55
CA GLN A 146 -27.61 -7.76 -12.25
C GLN A 146 -26.61 -8.40 -11.28
N GLN A 147 -25.96 -9.47 -11.75
CA GLN A 147 -24.89 -10.18 -11.03
C GLN A 147 -23.49 -9.82 -11.55
N GLU A 148 -23.37 -9.47 -12.83
CA GLU A 148 -22.12 -9.11 -13.48
C GLU A 148 -22.16 -7.69 -14.03
N PRO A 149 -21.05 -6.93 -13.94
CA PRO A 149 -20.99 -5.57 -14.44
C PRO A 149 -20.86 -5.51 -15.97
N THR A 150 -21.48 -4.50 -16.58
CA THR A 150 -21.44 -4.23 -18.02
C THR A 150 -20.61 -2.98 -18.34
N PRO A 151 -20.08 -2.82 -19.57
CA PRO A 151 -19.30 -1.64 -19.95
C PRO A 151 -20.13 -0.37 -20.14
N SER A 152 -21.45 -0.49 -20.20
CA SER A 152 -22.41 0.61 -20.30
C SER A 152 -23.76 0.20 -19.73
N GLY A 153 -24.60 1.18 -19.41
CA GLY A 153 -25.93 0.95 -18.87
C GLY A 153 -26.53 2.20 -18.23
N GLU A 154 -27.85 2.25 -18.10
CA GLU A 154 -28.60 3.35 -17.49
C GLU A 154 -29.71 2.78 -16.60
N GLY A 155 -29.97 3.43 -15.46
CA GLY A 155 -31.04 3.05 -14.55
C GLY A 155 -30.64 3.20 -13.09
N ARG A 156 -31.08 2.25 -12.25
CA ARG A 156 -30.63 2.17 -10.85
C ARG A 156 -29.34 1.36 -10.79
N ILE A 157 -28.31 1.96 -10.23
CA ILE A 157 -26.95 1.47 -10.22
C ILE A 157 -26.56 1.08 -8.80
N ARG A 158 -25.90 -0.07 -8.65
CA ARG A 158 -25.24 -0.47 -7.40
C ARG A 158 -23.86 0.18 -7.27
N TYR A 159 -23.08 0.17 -8.36
CA TYR A 159 -21.84 0.93 -8.44
C TYR A 159 -21.46 1.28 -9.89
N LEU A 160 -20.67 2.35 -10.04
CA LEU A 160 -19.87 2.66 -11.23
C LEU A 160 -18.40 2.51 -10.88
N ALA A 161 -17.58 2.00 -11.80
CA ALA A 161 -16.15 1.88 -11.57
C ALA A 161 -15.33 2.09 -12.83
N TRP A 162 -14.14 2.66 -12.67
CA TRP A 162 -13.08 2.73 -13.67
C TRP A 162 -11.85 2.05 -13.09
N GLN A 163 -11.27 1.11 -13.83
CA GLN A 163 -10.08 0.39 -13.38
C GLN A 163 -9.00 0.44 -14.44
N THR A 164 -7.79 0.87 -14.06
CA THR A 164 -6.66 0.89 -14.99
C THR A 164 -6.23 -0.52 -15.38
N ARG A 165 -6.27 -1.47 -14.43
CA ARG A 165 -6.15 -2.91 -14.67
C ARG A 165 -7.13 -3.67 -13.75
N PRO A 166 -7.77 -4.77 -14.19
CA PRO A 166 -8.78 -5.46 -13.38
C PRO A 166 -8.30 -6.01 -12.02
N GLY A 167 -7.04 -6.50 -11.95
CA GLY A 167 -6.47 -7.14 -10.75
C GLY A 167 -5.31 -6.40 -10.08
N ALA A 168 -5.01 -5.17 -10.51
CA ALA A 168 -3.92 -4.33 -9.98
C ALA A 168 -4.09 -2.87 -10.41
N GLY A 169 -3.19 -1.98 -9.99
CA GLY A 169 -3.19 -0.58 -10.45
C GLY A 169 -4.11 0.29 -9.59
N TYR A 170 -4.99 1.04 -10.23
CA TYR A 170 -5.83 2.05 -9.59
C TYR A 170 -7.28 1.92 -10.02
N ALA A 171 -8.18 2.32 -9.12
CA ALA A 171 -9.61 2.30 -9.37
C ALA A 171 -10.28 3.57 -8.86
N LEU A 172 -11.22 4.10 -9.63
CA LEU A 172 -12.28 4.99 -9.16
C LEU A 172 -13.56 4.16 -9.04
N VAL A 173 -14.26 4.21 -7.91
CA VAL A 173 -15.53 3.50 -7.69
C VAL A 173 -16.52 4.44 -7.04
N ALA A 174 -17.66 4.65 -7.68
CA ALA A 174 -18.80 5.36 -7.11
C ALA A 174 -19.84 4.35 -6.63
N PHE A 175 -20.21 4.43 -5.36
CA PHE A 175 -21.13 3.51 -4.71
C PHE A 175 -21.90 4.23 -3.60
N ALA A 176 -23.02 3.65 -3.17
CA ALA A 176 -23.79 4.17 -2.04
C ALA A 176 -24.44 3.00 -1.28
N GLU A 177 -25.02 3.28 -0.12
CA GLU A 177 -25.70 2.25 0.70
C GLU A 177 -26.94 1.68 0.00
N ARG A 178 -27.58 2.47 -0.85
CA ARG A 178 -28.73 2.08 -1.67
C ARG A 178 -28.43 2.32 -3.14
N PRO A 179 -29.06 1.57 -4.06
CA PRO A 179 -28.94 1.83 -5.48
C PRO A 179 -29.40 3.25 -5.84
N PHE A 180 -28.54 3.97 -6.54
CA PHE A 180 -28.74 5.36 -6.97
C PHE A 180 -29.03 5.43 -8.46
N ARG A 181 -29.59 6.54 -8.95
CA ARG A 181 -29.86 6.70 -10.39
C ARG A 181 -28.61 7.19 -11.11
N GLY A 182 -28.37 6.65 -12.29
CA GLY A 182 -27.31 7.15 -13.16
C GLY A 182 -27.20 6.39 -14.47
N LYS A 183 -26.16 6.72 -15.22
CA LYS A 183 -25.83 6.07 -16.49
C LYS A 183 -24.33 6.03 -16.70
N LEU A 184 -23.90 5.09 -17.53
CA LEU A 184 -22.55 4.96 -18.03
C LEU A 184 -22.60 4.87 -19.55
N VAL A 185 -22.00 5.86 -20.21
CA VAL A 185 -21.95 5.95 -21.67
C VAL A 185 -20.52 6.23 -22.11
N GLY A 186 -19.93 5.30 -22.87
CA GLY A 186 -18.53 5.40 -23.26
C GLY A 186 -17.62 5.37 -22.03
N LYS A 187 -16.86 6.45 -21.81
CA LYS A 187 -15.95 6.60 -20.65
C LYS A 187 -16.51 7.47 -19.54
N GLU A 188 -17.68 8.06 -19.73
CA GLU A 188 -18.29 8.99 -18.79
C GLU A 188 -19.46 8.34 -18.06
N GLY A 189 -19.46 8.49 -16.74
CA GLY A 189 -20.58 8.12 -15.89
C GLY A 189 -21.29 9.38 -15.42
N GLU A 190 -22.61 9.33 -15.31
CA GLU A 190 -23.41 10.37 -14.68
C GLU A 190 -24.19 9.77 -13.53
N VAL A 191 -24.11 10.40 -12.36
CA VAL A 191 -24.80 9.99 -11.14
C VAL A 191 -25.73 11.10 -10.69
N TYR A 192 -27.00 10.77 -10.49
CA TYR A 192 -27.98 11.71 -9.97
C TYR A 192 -28.11 11.55 -8.45
N LEU A 193 -27.89 12.65 -7.73
CA LEU A 193 -28.02 12.75 -6.28
C LEU A 193 -29.30 13.47 -5.89
N SER A 194 -30.06 12.82 -5.02
CA SER A 194 -31.18 13.46 -4.35
C SER A 194 -30.68 14.34 -3.19
N PRO A 195 -31.42 15.38 -2.78
CA PRO A 195 -31.08 16.19 -1.60
C PRO A 195 -30.80 15.33 -0.35
N GLY A 196 -29.62 15.50 0.24
CA GLY A 196 -29.15 14.79 1.44
C GLY A 196 -28.59 13.39 1.18
N GLU A 197 -28.71 12.85 -0.04
CA GLU A 197 -28.14 11.55 -0.41
C GLU A 197 -26.61 11.60 -0.37
N ALA A 198 -26.00 10.51 0.10
CA ALA A 198 -24.54 10.40 0.22
C ALA A 198 -23.99 9.46 -0.85
N LEU A 199 -23.19 10.00 -1.77
CA LEU A 199 -22.40 9.21 -2.69
C LEU A 199 -21.01 8.98 -2.11
N ARG A 200 -20.54 7.73 -2.12
CA ARG A 200 -19.17 7.39 -1.74
C ARG A 200 -18.35 7.21 -3.01
N LEU A 201 -17.27 7.97 -3.11
CA LEU A 201 -16.30 7.91 -4.19
C LEU A 201 -14.99 7.35 -3.65
N TYR A 202 -14.71 6.08 -3.91
CA TYR A 202 -13.40 5.51 -3.68
C TYR A 202 -12.48 5.84 -4.84
N GLY A 203 -11.31 6.41 -4.57
CA GLY A 203 -10.28 6.59 -5.59
C GLY A 203 -8.91 6.27 -5.05
N GLY A 204 -8.36 5.12 -5.45
CA GLY A 204 -7.15 4.61 -4.83
C GLY A 204 -6.59 3.38 -5.52
N GLN A 205 -5.78 2.63 -4.78
CA GLN A 205 -5.17 1.39 -5.29
C GLN A 205 -6.24 0.33 -5.55
N ASN A 206 -6.13 -0.39 -6.66
CA ASN A 206 -7.01 -1.50 -6.97
C ASN A 206 -6.46 -2.77 -6.30
N GLU A 207 -6.78 -2.96 -5.02
CA GLU A 207 -6.18 -3.98 -4.15
C GLU A 207 -7.18 -4.54 -3.11
N LEU A 208 -7.11 -5.84 -2.82
CA LEU A 208 -8.07 -6.59 -1.99
C LEU A 208 -8.15 -6.14 -0.53
N VAL A 209 -7.00 -5.99 0.14
CA VAL A 209 -6.94 -5.51 1.53
C VAL A 209 -7.60 -4.14 1.61
N ARG A 210 -7.35 -3.29 0.61
CA ARG A 210 -7.96 -1.96 0.58
C ARG A 210 -9.47 -2.01 0.38
N PHE A 211 -9.94 -2.88 -0.51
CA PHE A 211 -11.38 -3.08 -0.72
C PHE A 211 -12.06 -3.70 0.51
N HIS A 212 -11.36 -4.51 1.30
CA HIS A 212 -11.86 -5.01 2.59
C HIS A 212 -12.07 -3.87 3.59
N VAL A 213 -11.04 -3.03 3.79
CA VAL A 213 -11.08 -1.89 4.72
C VAL A 213 -12.19 -0.89 4.36
N GLU A 214 -12.44 -0.69 3.07
CA GLU A 214 -13.41 0.30 2.56
C GLU A 214 -14.80 -0.31 2.30
N GLY A 215 -15.01 -1.60 2.60
CA GLY A 215 -16.32 -2.28 2.45
C GLY A 215 -16.72 -2.64 1.00
N LEU A 216 -15.80 -2.51 0.06
CA LEU A 216 -16.02 -2.73 -1.38
C LEU A 216 -16.02 -4.21 -1.78
N LEU A 217 -15.58 -5.13 -0.91
CA LEU A 217 -15.62 -6.59 -1.19
C LEU A 217 -17.05 -7.11 -1.42
N SER A 218 -18.07 -6.40 -0.93
CA SER A 218 -19.46 -6.75 -1.14
C SER A 218 -19.95 -6.52 -2.57
N LEU A 219 -19.20 -5.78 -3.39
CA LEU A 219 -19.58 -5.41 -4.75
C LEU A 219 -19.14 -6.50 -5.75
N PRO A 220 -20.09 -7.26 -6.34
CA PRO A 220 -19.74 -8.40 -7.18
C PRO A 220 -19.14 -7.94 -8.50
N GLY A 221 -18.14 -8.65 -9.01
CA GLY A 221 -17.46 -8.33 -10.27
C GLY A 221 -16.62 -7.04 -10.24
N LEU A 222 -16.49 -6.38 -9.08
CA LEU A 222 -15.66 -5.18 -8.96
C LEU A 222 -14.18 -5.51 -9.08
N PHE A 223 -13.69 -6.60 -8.48
CA PHE A 223 -12.28 -6.98 -8.54
C PHE A 223 -12.09 -8.43 -8.93
N THR A 224 -11.05 -8.71 -9.71
CA THR A 224 -10.61 -10.08 -10.01
C THR A 224 -9.37 -10.42 -9.17
N PRO A 225 -9.54 -11.13 -8.04
CA PRO A 225 -8.45 -11.40 -7.13
C PRO A 225 -7.34 -12.25 -7.75
N ASN A 226 -6.09 -11.84 -7.54
CA ASN A 226 -4.92 -12.66 -7.83
C ASN A 226 -4.54 -13.49 -6.59
N LEU A 227 -3.71 -14.54 -6.79
CA LEU A 227 -3.25 -15.41 -5.70
C LEU A 227 -2.68 -14.61 -4.52
N TRP A 228 -1.87 -13.59 -4.80
CA TRP A 228 -1.29 -12.71 -3.79
C TRP A 228 -2.34 -11.94 -2.98
N GLY A 229 -3.42 -11.49 -3.63
CA GLY A 229 -4.55 -10.82 -2.98
C GLY A 229 -5.29 -11.73 -2.01
N HIS A 230 -5.53 -12.98 -2.39
CA HIS A 230 -6.14 -13.96 -1.49
C HIS A 230 -5.24 -14.28 -0.28
N LEU A 231 -3.94 -14.46 -0.52
CA LEU A 231 -2.97 -14.69 0.56
C LEU A 231 -2.89 -13.51 1.52
N SER A 232 -2.86 -12.26 1.02
CA SER A 232 -2.86 -11.07 1.86
C SER A 232 -4.16 -10.91 2.64
N LEU A 233 -5.31 -11.22 2.04
CA LEU A 233 -6.61 -11.15 2.72
C LEU A 233 -6.71 -12.20 3.85
N GLY A 234 -6.28 -13.44 3.58
CA GLY A 234 -6.24 -14.48 4.61
C GLY A 234 -5.30 -14.12 5.77
N LEU A 235 -4.14 -13.55 5.45
CA LEU A 235 -3.20 -13.05 6.47
C LEU A 235 -3.81 -11.91 7.30
N LEU A 236 -4.53 -11.00 6.65
CA LEU A 236 -5.23 -9.90 7.31
C LEU A 236 -6.30 -10.43 8.28
N TRP A 237 -7.12 -11.40 7.87
CA TRP A 237 -8.12 -11.99 8.75
C TRP A 237 -7.51 -12.68 9.97
N LEU A 238 -6.36 -13.34 9.81
CA LEU A 238 -5.62 -13.90 10.94
C LEU A 238 -5.12 -12.80 11.88
N MET A 239 -4.64 -11.68 11.34
CA MET A 239 -4.19 -10.53 12.11
C MET A 239 -5.35 -9.82 12.83
N GLU A 240 -6.50 -9.63 12.17
CA GLU A 240 -7.74 -9.11 12.77
C GLU A 240 -8.25 -10.02 13.88
N ALA A 241 -8.21 -11.34 13.68
CA ALA A 241 -8.55 -12.31 14.71
C ALA A 241 -7.62 -12.18 15.92
N ALA A 242 -6.31 -12.10 15.71
CA ALA A 242 -5.34 -11.88 16.79
C ALA A 242 -5.59 -10.56 17.52
N PHE A 243 -5.87 -9.47 16.79
CA PHE A 243 -6.23 -8.17 17.35
C PHE A 243 -7.48 -8.23 18.23
N ARG A 244 -8.51 -8.97 17.81
CA ARG A 244 -9.73 -9.17 18.62
C ARG A 244 -9.45 -9.82 19.99
N TYR A 245 -8.40 -10.64 20.10
CA TYR A 245 -8.00 -11.26 21.36
C TYR A 245 -7.03 -10.39 22.18
N THR A 246 -6.09 -9.70 21.54
CA THR A 246 -5.04 -8.93 22.23
C THR A 246 -5.40 -7.47 22.49
N GLY A 247 -6.32 -6.89 21.72
CA GLY A 247 -6.64 -5.46 21.72
C GLY A 247 -5.50 -4.56 21.23
N SER A 248 -4.42 -5.12 20.69
CA SER A 248 -3.23 -4.37 20.24
C SER A 248 -2.70 -4.93 18.93
N TRP A 249 -2.59 -4.06 17.92
CA TRP A 249 -2.06 -4.43 16.60
C TRP A 249 -0.60 -4.87 16.66
N GLY A 250 0.20 -4.28 17.54
CA GLY A 250 1.57 -4.71 17.75
C GLY A 250 1.68 -6.14 18.28
N LEU A 251 0.84 -6.50 19.26
CA LEU A 251 0.76 -7.87 19.76
C LEU A 251 0.20 -8.83 18.71
N ALA A 252 -0.74 -8.38 17.87
CA ALA A 252 -1.28 -9.18 16.77
C ALA A 252 -0.18 -9.53 15.74
N ILE A 253 0.67 -8.57 15.38
CA ILE A 253 1.82 -8.80 14.49
C ILE A 253 2.83 -9.75 15.13
N LEU A 254 3.10 -9.60 16.44
CA LEU A 254 4.00 -10.50 17.17
C LEU A 254 3.44 -11.94 17.18
N PHE A 255 2.16 -12.10 17.50
CA PHE A 255 1.47 -13.39 17.46
C PHE A 255 1.54 -14.02 16.06
N LEU A 256 1.26 -13.24 15.01
CA LEU A 256 1.36 -13.69 13.63
C LEU A 256 2.77 -14.18 13.30
N THR A 257 3.79 -13.42 13.74
CA THR A 257 5.20 -13.78 13.54
C THR A 257 5.53 -15.12 14.21
N LEU A 258 5.02 -15.38 15.42
CA LEU A 258 5.20 -16.65 16.11
C LEU A 258 4.54 -17.82 15.36
N VAL A 259 3.31 -17.64 14.87
CA VAL A 259 2.60 -18.65 14.08
C VAL A 259 3.36 -19.00 12.80
N VAL A 260 3.79 -17.98 12.04
CA VAL A 260 4.57 -18.20 10.81
C VAL A 260 5.90 -18.90 11.12
N ARG A 261 6.62 -18.48 12.17
CA ARG A 261 7.86 -19.15 12.59
C ARG A 261 7.64 -20.60 13.00
N LEU A 262 6.54 -20.91 13.68
CA LEU A 262 6.22 -22.28 14.08
C LEU A 262 5.92 -23.17 12.86
N LEU A 263 5.19 -22.64 11.87
CA LEU A 263 4.93 -23.36 10.61
C LEU A 263 6.20 -23.59 9.80
N LEU A 264 7.12 -22.63 9.79
CA LEU A 264 8.41 -22.74 9.09
C LEU A 264 9.49 -23.46 9.92
N TRP A 265 9.22 -23.82 11.17
CA TRP A 265 10.17 -24.51 12.05
C TRP A 265 10.82 -25.74 11.42
N PRO A 266 10.10 -26.71 10.82
CA PRO A 266 10.74 -27.92 10.27
C PRO A 266 11.73 -27.57 9.15
N LEU A 267 11.40 -26.56 8.34
CA LEU A 267 12.26 -26.06 7.29
C LEU A 267 13.50 -25.35 7.87
N MET A 268 13.31 -24.44 8.84
CA MET A 268 14.41 -23.75 9.51
C MET A 268 15.34 -24.75 10.21
N HIS A 269 14.81 -25.80 10.83
CA HIS A 269 15.59 -26.85 11.46
C HIS A 269 16.50 -27.57 10.44
N GLN A 270 15.99 -27.91 9.25
CA GLN A 270 16.79 -28.49 8.18
C GLN A 270 17.89 -27.53 7.71
N GLN A 271 17.57 -26.23 7.58
CA GLN A 271 18.57 -25.21 7.22
C GLN A 271 19.70 -25.16 8.27
N PHE A 272 19.36 -25.09 9.57
CA PHE A 272 20.37 -25.05 10.63
C PHE A 272 21.26 -26.29 10.65
N LYS A 273 20.67 -27.47 10.42
CA LYS A 273 21.44 -28.72 10.30
C LYS A 273 22.44 -28.65 9.14
N SER A 274 22.00 -28.19 7.96
CA SER A 274 22.87 -28.05 6.78
C SER A 274 23.99 -27.03 7.02
N MET A 275 23.69 -25.90 7.67
CA MET A 275 24.68 -24.88 8.03
C MET A 275 25.75 -25.43 8.99
N ALA A 276 25.33 -26.21 10.00
CA ALA A 276 26.25 -26.84 10.94
C ALA A 276 27.18 -27.86 10.23
N GLU A 277 26.67 -28.64 9.28
CA GLU A 277 27.48 -29.55 8.47
C GLU A 277 28.45 -28.80 7.54
N MET A 278 28.02 -27.70 6.92
CA MET A 278 28.93 -26.83 6.15
C MET A 278 30.05 -26.25 7.02
N GLN A 279 29.74 -25.85 8.25
CA GLN A 279 30.76 -25.34 9.19
C GLN A 279 31.81 -26.41 9.52
N ARG A 280 31.41 -27.68 9.64
CA ARG A 280 32.33 -28.82 9.82
C ARG A 280 33.24 -29.07 8.62
N LEU A 281 32.78 -28.76 7.41
CA LEU A 281 33.57 -28.92 6.17
C LEU A 281 34.55 -27.78 5.90
N GLN A 282 34.39 -26.61 6.55
CA GLN A 282 35.28 -25.47 6.34
C GLN A 282 36.79 -25.75 6.43
N PRO A 283 37.33 -26.52 7.39
CA PRO A 283 38.76 -26.84 7.40
C PRO A 283 39.21 -27.64 6.17
N LEU A 284 38.35 -28.49 5.61
CA LEU A 284 38.65 -29.25 4.38
C LEU A 284 38.59 -28.33 3.15
N ILE A 285 37.63 -27.41 3.12
CA ILE A 285 37.53 -26.38 2.08
C ILE A 285 38.77 -25.48 2.09
N GLN A 286 39.28 -25.11 3.26
CA GLN A 286 40.52 -24.33 3.39
C GLN A 286 41.72 -25.09 2.78
N LYS A 287 41.85 -26.39 3.05
CA LYS A 287 42.89 -27.24 2.43
C LYS A 287 42.76 -27.32 0.90
N ILE A 288 41.54 -27.40 0.37
CA ILE A 288 41.29 -27.35 -1.09
C ILE A 288 41.70 -25.99 -1.66
N ASN A 289 41.38 -24.90 -0.97
CA ASN A 289 41.74 -23.54 -1.37
C ASN A 289 43.25 -23.32 -1.37
N GLU A 290 43.98 -23.88 -0.41
CA GLU A 290 45.46 -23.85 -0.36
C GLU A 290 46.07 -24.68 -1.48
N LYS A 291 45.54 -25.89 -1.74
CA LYS A 291 46.07 -26.83 -2.76
C LYS A 291 45.85 -26.34 -4.19
N TYR A 292 44.74 -25.66 -4.46
CA TYR A 292 44.37 -25.20 -5.81
C TYR A 292 44.28 -23.67 -5.90
N LYS A 293 45.21 -22.97 -5.25
CA LYS A 293 45.22 -21.50 -5.19
C LYS A 293 45.27 -20.85 -6.58
N ASP A 294 46.03 -21.44 -7.50
CA ASP A 294 46.28 -20.90 -8.85
C ASP A 294 45.32 -21.46 -9.93
N ASP A 295 44.42 -22.40 -9.58
CA ASP A 295 43.49 -23.05 -10.52
C ASP A 295 42.04 -22.97 -10.00
N PRO A 296 41.32 -21.87 -10.29
CA PRO A 296 39.97 -21.65 -9.78
C PRO A 296 38.95 -22.69 -10.26
N ASN A 297 39.16 -23.28 -11.44
CA ASN A 297 38.28 -24.29 -12.02
C ASN A 297 38.39 -25.60 -11.24
N LYS A 298 39.61 -26.09 -10.99
CA LYS A 298 39.82 -27.29 -10.17
C LYS A 298 39.38 -27.11 -8.73
N ARG A 299 39.54 -25.90 -8.18
CA ARG A 299 39.05 -25.55 -6.84
C ARG A 299 37.53 -25.68 -6.74
N ALA A 300 36.79 -25.15 -7.72
CA ALA A 300 35.32 -25.24 -7.74
C ALA A 300 34.85 -26.70 -7.85
N GLU A 301 35.46 -27.48 -8.73
CA GLU A 301 35.14 -28.90 -8.92
C GLU A 301 35.41 -29.74 -7.66
N ALA A 302 36.58 -29.57 -7.05
CA ALA A 302 36.95 -30.28 -5.81
C ALA A 302 36.04 -29.90 -4.63
N THR A 303 35.66 -28.63 -4.53
CA THR A 303 34.72 -28.15 -3.50
C THR A 303 33.32 -28.77 -3.70
N MET A 304 32.84 -28.85 -4.93
CA MET A 304 31.55 -29.48 -5.23
C MET A 304 31.56 -30.98 -4.96
N LYS A 305 32.65 -31.69 -5.32
CA LYS A 305 32.83 -33.12 -5.00
C LYS A 305 32.79 -33.36 -3.49
N LEU A 306 33.47 -32.52 -2.70
CA LEU A 306 33.45 -32.60 -1.23
C LEU A 306 32.02 -32.45 -0.68
N TYR A 307 31.24 -31.50 -1.20
CA TYR A 307 29.84 -31.32 -0.81
C TYR A 307 28.97 -32.54 -1.16
N GLN A 308 29.18 -33.14 -2.33
CA GLN A 308 28.44 -34.34 -2.75
C GLN A 308 28.79 -35.56 -1.89
N GLU A 309 30.07 -35.79 -1.58
CA GLU A 309 30.53 -36.89 -0.72
C GLU A 309 29.90 -36.81 0.68
N HIS A 310 29.79 -35.60 1.23
CA HIS A 310 29.21 -35.37 2.54
C HIS A 310 27.69 -35.13 2.50
N ARG A 311 27.06 -35.21 1.32
CA ARG A 311 25.62 -34.98 1.08
C ARG A 311 25.10 -33.63 1.61
N VAL A 312 25.97 -32.62 1.59
CA VAL A 312 25.64 -31.26 2.03
C VAL A 312 25.22 -30.45 0.81
N ASN A 313 24.04 -29.83 0.85
CA ASN A 313 23.58 -28.95 -0.22
C ASN A 313 23.92 -27.48 0.10
N PRO A 314 24.85 -26.84 -0.63
CA PRO A 314 25.20 -25.43 -0.39
C PRO A 314 24.00 -24.48 -0.62
N ALA A 315 23.03 -24.84 -1.47
CA ALA A 315 21.83 -24.05 -1.71
C ALA A 315 20.81 -24.12 -0.56
N ALA A 316 20.93 -25.09 0.36
CA ALA A 316 20.05 -25.15 1.53
C ALA A 316 20.23 -23.92 2.44
N GLY A 317 21.40 -23.25 2.39
CA GLY A 317 21.65 -22.01 3.14
C GLY A 317 20.83 -20.81 2.67
N CYS A 318 20.52 -20.70 1.38
CA CYS A 318 19.75 -19.59 0.81
C CYS A 318 18.24 -19.88 0.66
N LEU A 319 17.83 -21.14 0.82
CA LEU A 319 16.42 -21.57 0.75
C LEU A 319 15.44 -20.75 1.62
N PRO A 320 15.76 -20.38 2.87
CA PRO A 320 14.84 -19.58 3.67
C PRO A 320 14.72 -18.15 3.17
N LEU A 321 15.75 -17.57 2.55
CA LEU A 321 15.62 -16.25 1.94
C LEU A 321 14.56 -16.28 0.84
N PHE A 322 14.58 -17.31 -0.01
CA PHE A 322 13.58 -17.48 -1.07
C PHE A 322 12.17 -17.67 -0.55
N ILE A 323 11.98 -18.33 0.59
CA ILE A 323 10.66 -18.53 1.20
C ILE A 323 10.21 -17.32 2.01
N GLN A 324 11.16 -16.60 2.63
CA GLN A 324 10.91 -15.40 3.41
C GLN A 324 10.49 -14.23 2.52
N MET A 325 11.06 -14.10 1.31
CA MET A 325 10.75 -13.00 0.39
C MET A 325 9.24 -12.92 0.03
N PRO A 326 8.56 -14.00 -0.43
CA PRO A 326 7.11 -14.02 -0.60
C PRO A 326 6.31 -13.63 0.64
N ILE A 327 6.69 -14.14 1.82
CA ILE A 327 5.99 -13.84 3.08
C ILE A 327 6.14 -12.37 3.42
N LEU A 328 7.34 -11.80 3.25
CA LEU A 328 7.60 -10.39 3.45
C LEU A 328 6.78 -9.53 2.49
N PHE A 329 6.67 -9.91 1.21
CA PHE A 329 5.84 -9.19 0.24
C PHE A 329 4.36 -9.20 0.64
N ILE A 330 3.84 -10.34 1.10
CA ILE A 330 2.44 -10.45 1.55
C ILE A 330 2.22 -9.58 2.79
N LEU A 331 3.10 -9.67 3.79
CA LEU A 331 3.00 -8.89 5.02
C LEU A 331 3.11 -7.38 4.74
N TRP A 332 4.08 -6.98 3.90
CA TRP A 332 4.21 -5.59 3.45
C TRP A 332 2.93 -5.12 2.77
N LYS A 333 2.34 -5.92 1.88
CA LYS A 333 1.09 -5.57 1.21
C LYS A 333 -0.05 -5.35 2.18
N VAL A 334 -0.17 -6.17 3.23
CA VAL A 334 -1.18 -6.00 4.28
C VAL A 334 -0.94 -4.69 5.05
N ILE A 335 0.26 -4.51 5.61
CA ILE A 335 0.60 -3.32 6.41
C ILE A 335 0.48 -2.03 5.58
N ALA A 336 0.96 -2.06 4.33
CA ALA A 336 0.92 -0.92 3.42
C ALA A 336 -0.49 -0.57 2.95
N ASN A 337 -1.47 -1.47 3.02
CA ASN A 337 -2.85 -1.18 2.59
C ASN A 337 -3.85 -1.02 3.75
N TYR A 338 -3.51 -1.54 4.93
CA TYR A 338 -4.36 -1.46 6.13
C TYR A 338 -4.12 -0.18 6.94
N GLU A 339 -5.11 0.21 7.74
CA GLU A 339 -5.05 1.35 8.66
C GLU A 339 -5.16 0.83 10.09
N PHE A 340 -4.07 0.92 10.87
CA PHE A 340 -4.07 0.38 12.22
C PHE A 340 -4.71 1.35 13.21
N GLY A 341 -4.49 2.66 13.04
CA GLY A 341 -5.03 3.71 13.93
C GLY A 341 -4.54 3.62 15.37
N GLN A 342 -3.66 2.66 15.68
CA GLN A 342 -3.01 2.47 16.96
C GLN A 342 -1.52 2.22 16.76
N GLY A 343 -0.76 2.85 17.64
CA GLY A 343 0.67 2.68 17.76
C GLY A 343 1.09 1.52 18.65
N LEU A 344 2.40 1.32 18.74
CA LEU A 344 3.03 0.43 19.72
C LEU A 344 4.31 1.07 20.26
N LEU A 345 4.45 1.10 21.59
CA LEU A 345 5.55 1.76 22.31
C LEU A 345 5.73 3.23 21.88
N TRP A 346 6.80 3.53 21.13
CA TRP A 346 7.16 4.88 20.65
C TRP A 346 6.60 5.19 19.25
N ILE A 347 6.02 4.21 18.58
CA ILE A 347 5.50 4.35 17.22
C ILE A 347 4.03 4.80 17.34
N PRO A 348 3.65 5.96 16.79
CA PRO A 348 2.29 6.46 16.90
C PRO A 348 1.29 5.69 16.03
N ASP A 349 1.72 5.17 14.88
CA ASP A 349 0.91 4.33 13.99
C ASP A 349 1.81 3.32 13.27
N LEU A 350 1.44 2.04 13.31
CA LEU A 350 2.18 0.94 12.66
C LEU A 350 2.13 0.99 11.13
N ALA A 351 1.20 1.75 10.53
CA ALA A 351 1.12 1.94 9.08
C ALA A 351 2.08 3.02 8.55
N LEU A 352 2.66 3.83 9.45
CA LEU A 352 3.55 4.93 9.10
C LEU A 352 5.02 4.54 9.36
N PRO A 353 5.98 5.19 8.66
CA PRO A 353 7.41 5.01 8.96
C PRO A 353 7.72 5.35 10.44
N ASP A 354 8.68 4.64 11.05
CA ASP A 354 9.15 4.94 12.41
C ASP A 354 9.72 6.38 12.47
N PRO A 355 9.11 7.29 13.25
CA PRO A 355 9.54 8.68 13.31
C PRO A 355 10.98 8.86 13.82
N PHE A 356 11.46 7.92 14.66
CA PHE A 356 12.76 8.01 15.32
C PHE A 356 13.79 7.00 14.77
N TYR A 357 13.40 6.17 13.79
CA TYR A 357 14.24 5.11 13.23
C TYR A 357 14.86 4.14 14.26
N ILE A 358 14.22 3.98 15.42
CA ILE A 358 14.66 3.08 16.49
C ILE A 358 14.51 1.63 16.04
N LEU A 359 13.40 1.27 15.37
CA LEU A 359 13.17 -0.09 14.86
C LEU A 359 14.25 -0.55 13.87
N PRO A 360 14.60 0.21 12.81
CA PRO A 360 15.72 -0.14 11.94
C PRO A 360 17.05 -0.31 12.68
N ALA A 361 17.35 0.56 13.64
CA ALA A 361 18.57 0.46 14.44
C ALA A 361 18.59 -0.82 15.29
N LEU A 362 17.48 -1.16 15.94
CA LEU A 362 17.32 -2.41 16.69
C LEU A 362 17.42 -3.63 15.78
N TYR A 363 16.84 -3.58 14.58
CA TYR A 363 16.95 -4.65 13.58
C TYR A 363 18.42 -4.89 13.21
N VAL A 364 19.16 -3.85 12.82
CA VAL A 364 20.60 -3.96 12.49
C VAL A 364 21.42 -4.46 13.68
N ALA A 365 21.15 -3.98 14.89
CA ALA A 365 21.83 -4.45 16.09
C ALA A 365 21.54 -5.94 16.36
N SER A 366 20.29 -6.37 16.17
CA SER A 366 19.88 -7.75 16.38
C SER A 366 20.47 -8.72 15.35
N THR A 367 20.53 -8.32 14.08
CA THR A 367 21.15 -9.13 13.03
C THR A 367 22.65 -9.22 13.24
N PHE A 368 23.31 -8.11 13.58
CA PHE A 368 24.72 -8.10 13.93
C PHE A 368 25.02 -9.02 15.13
N LEU A 369 24.22 -8.94 16.20
CA LEU A 369 24.39 -9.80 17.37
C LEU A 369 24.20 -11.28 17.02
N SER A 370 23.17 -11.61 16.23
CA SER A 370 22.89 -12.97 15.76
C SER A 370 24.06 -13.53 14.93
N THR A 371 24.58 -12.73 14.01
CA THR A 371 25.74 -13.08 13.19
C THR A 371 26.99 -13.27 14.04
N TRP A 372 27.24 -12.38 15.00
CA TRP A 372 28.38 -12.45 15.90
C TRP A 372 28.35 -13.70 16.80
N LEU A 373 27.17 -14.05 17.33
CA LEU A 373 26.96 -15.27 18.11
C LEU A 373 27.17 -16.51 17.25
N SER A 374 26.64 -16.52 16.02
CA SER A 374 26.75 -17.66 15.11
C SER A 374 28.18 -17.90 14.59
N ALA A 375 28.98 -16.84 14.51
CA ALA A 375 30.34 -16.87 13.98
C ALA A 375 31.43 -16.85 15.07
N HIS A 376 31.04 -17.03 16.34
CA HIS A 376 31.98 -17.08 17.46
C HIS A 376 32.96 -18.26 17.28
N GLY A 377 34.20 -17.95 16.88
CA GLY A 377 35.26 -18.92 16.60
C GLY A 377 35.80 -18.95 15.17
N ASN A 378 35.22 -18.22 14.20
CA ASN A 378 35.71 -18.20 12.81
C ASN A 378 35.67 -16.78 12.20
N LYS A 379 36.85 -16.15 12.11
CA LYS A 379 37.03 -14.76 11.66
C LYS A 379 36.66 -14.55 10.18
N ASP A 380 36.79 -15.59 9.35
CA ASP A 380 36.49 -15.50 7.92
C ASP A 380 34.98 -15.55 7.66
N LEU A 381 34.25 -16.32 8.47
CA LEU A 381 32.78 -16.34 8.48
C LEU A 381 32.19 -14.97 8.84
N ILE A 382 32.75 -14.28 9.85
CA ILE A 382 32.32 -12.92 10.23
C ILE A 382 32.47 -11.96 9.06
N ARG A 383 33.64 -11.96 8.40
CA ARG A 383 33.88 -11.10 7.23
C ARG A 383 32.94 -11.41 6.08
N GLN A 384 32.72 -12.69 5.75
CA GLN A 384 31.81 -13.09 4.69
C GLN A 384 30.35 -12.71 4.99
N SER A 385 29.89 -12.90 6.22
CA SER A 385 28.53 -12.57 6.64
C SER A 385 28.22 -11.06 6.66
N LEU A 386 29.21 -10.21 6.94
CA LEU A 386 29.08 -8.75 6.92
C LEU A 386 28.95 -8.14 5.52
N PHE A 387 29.37 -8.86 4.47
CA PHE A 387 29.23 -8.42 3.08
C PHE A 387 27.99 -8.99 2.38
N MET A 388 27.35 -10.02 2.96
CA MET A 388 26.18 -10.70 2.37
C MET A 388 24.84 -10.27 2.97
N ASN A 389 24.83 -9.74 4.20
CA ASN A 389 23.67 -9.16 4.87
C ASN A 389 23.71 -7.64 4.78
#